data_AF-A0A523XSJ5-F1
#
_entry.id   AF-A0A523XSJ5-F1
#
_cell.length_a   1.000
_cell.length_b   1.000
_cell.length_c   1.000
_cell.angle_alpha   90.00
_cell.angle_beta   90.00
_cell.angle_gamma   90.00
#
_symmetry.space_group_name_H-M   'P 1'
#
loop_
_entity.id
_entity.type
_entity.pdbx_description
1 polymer ?
#
loop_
_entity_poly.entity_id
_entity_poly.type
_entity_poly.pdbx_seq_one_letter_code
_entity_poly.pdbx_strand_id
1 'polypeptide(L)'
;MSNTLPRGHHSVDSNLTSGTINGGRSKEEKLCDPEVCGFRCALACPTAAIPKDINKKVSIKISGKVVEYAKIIGWKCRWGCSGMLKCTGGYKDIPMPTEEPTAEKLLEYKAQMDPWQERMKVYAGLLPYCGRCLSVCPCCKEGTAI
;
A
#
# COMPACT_ATOMS: atom_id res chain seq x y z
N MET A 1 49.91 10.87 -26.47
CA MET A 1 49.11 12.06 -26.14
C MET A 1 48.06 11.64 -25.13
N SER A 2 48.39 11.77 -23.85
CA SER A 2 47.55 11.33 -22.72
C SER A 2 46.73 12.51 -22.23
N ASN A 3 45.41 12.44 -22.37
CA ASN A 3 44.47 13.41 -21.82
C ASN A 3 43.97 12.93 -20.46
N THR A 4 44.62 13.40 -19.39
CA THR A 4 44.12 13.31 -18.01
C THR A 4 43.31 14.56 -17.69
N LEU A 5 42.00 14.42 -17.53
CA LEU A 5 41.14 15.44 -16.91
C LEU A 5 41.18 15.28 -15.39
N PRO A 6 41.30 16.37 -14.61
CA PRO A 6 41.33 16.28 -13.14
C PRO A 6 39.93 15.98 -12.56
N ARG A 7 39.87 15.02 -11.64
CA ARG A 7 38.69 14.73 -10.82
C ARG A 7 38.60 15.79 -9.71
N GLY A 8 37.63 16.69 -9.82
CA GLY A 8 37.24 17.58 -8.73
C GLY A 8 36.57 16.77 -7.62
N HIS A 9 37.19 16.72 -6.45
CA HIS A 9 36.55 16.29 -5.21
C HIS A 9 35.57 17.38 -4.76
N HIS A 10 34.28 17.21 -5.05
CA HIS A 10 33.23 17.93 -4.35
C HIS A 10 32.94 17.21 -3.03
N SER A 11 33.56 17.69 -1.96
CA SER A 11 33.14 17.42 -0.59
C SER A 11 31.75 18.04 -0.42
N VAL A 12 30.72 17.20 -0.31
CA VAL A 12 29.38 17.68 0.05
C VAL A 12 29.33 17.67 1.57
N ASP A 13 29.46 18.85 2.17
CA ASP A 13 29.27 19.03 3.61
C ASP A 13 27.82 18.69 3.98
N SER A 14 27.63 17.49 4.52
CA SER A 14 26.36 17.04 5.10
C SER A 14 26.14 17.72 6.44
N ASN A 15 25.87 19.03 6.42
CA ASN A 15 25.27 19.74 7.54
C ASN A 15 23.78 19.38 7.61
N LEU A 16 23.51 18.19 8.14
CA LEU A 16 22.20 17.77 8.59
C LEU A 16 21.85 18.66 9.80
N THR A 17 21.16 19.76 9.55
CA THR A 17 20.61 20.60 10.61
C THR A 17 19.71 19.73 11.47
N SER A 18 20.07 19.67 12.75
CA SER A 18 19.36 19.03 13.84
C SER A 18 18.00 19.70 14.03
N GLY A 19 17.06 19.36 13.15
CA GLY A 19 15.65 19.66 13.31
C GLY A 19 15.14 18.92 14.53
N THR A 20 14.85 19.67 15.60
CA THR A 20 14.15 19.15 16.76
C THR A 20 12.79 18.65 16.30
N ILE A 21 12.64 17.32 16.18
CA ILE A 21 11.32 16.71 16.04
C ILE A 21 10.57 16.95 17.35
N ASN A 22 9.79 18.03 17.39
CA ASN A 22 8.90 18.32 18.49
C ASN A 22 7.97 17.11 18.67
N GLY A 23 8.16 16.40 19.79
CA GLY A 23 7.43 15.19 20.11
C GLY A 23 5.94 15.47 20.32
N GLY A 24 5.11 14.94 19.42
CA GLY A 24 3.75 14.50 19.73
C GLY A 24 3.70 12.98 19.50
N ARG A 25 3.00 12.14 20.27
CA ARG A 25 2.07 12.30 21.39
C ARG A 25 2.33 11.14 22.35
N SER A 26 2.34 11.41 23.66
CA SER A 26 2.48 10.40 24.73
C SER A 26 1.13 9.74 25.03
N LYS A 27 0.76 8.75 24.21
CA LYS A 27 -0.05 7.58 24.56
C LYS A 27 0.32 6.52 23.52
N GLU A 28 0.46 5.28 23.94
CA GLU A 28 0.89 4.17 23.09
C GLU A 28 -0.23 3.84 22.08
N GLU A 29 -0.33 4.63 21.02
CA GLU A 29 -1.43 4.59 20.06
C GLU A 29 -1.22 3.42 19.11
N LYS A 30 -2.11 2.43 19.17
CA LYS A 30 -2.09 1.27 18.28
C LYS A 30 -2.33 1.74 16.85
N LEU A 31 -1.53 1.24 15.90
CA LEU A 31 -1.70 1.53 14.48
C LEU A 31 -3.02 0.99 13.91
N CYS A 32 -3.55 -0.07 14.52
CA CYS A 32 -4.77 -0.75 14.11
C CYS A 32 -5.51 -1.25 15.36
N ASP A 33 -6.79 -0.91 15.49
CA ASP A 33 -7.67 -1.44 16.53
C ASP A 33 -8.95 -2.04 15.92
N PRO A 34 -8.92 -3.33 15.55
CA PRO A 34 -10.05 -4.00 14.89
C PRO A 34 -11.23 -4.29 15.84
N GLU A 35 -10.99 -4.38 17.15
CA GLU A 35 -12.05 -4.54 18.15
C GLU A 35 -12.88 -3.27 18.27
N VAL A 36 -12.21 -2.10 18.25
CA VAL A 36 -12.88 -0.79 18.24
C VAL A 36 -13.54 -0.52 16.89
N CYS A 37 -12.86 -0.76 15.77
CA CYS A 37 -13.41 -0.39 14.46
C CYS A 37 -14.37 -1.43 13.86
N GLY A 38 -14.44 -2.65 14.40
CA GLY A 38 -15.31 -3.72 13.91
C GLY A 38 -14.91 -4.27 12.54
N PHE A 39 -13.61 -4.29 12.22
CA PHE A 39 -13.05 -4.78 10.96
C PHE A 39 -13.58 -4.09 9.68
N ARG A 40 -13.88 -2.78 9.74
CA ARG A 40 -14.41 -2.01 8.60
C ARG A 40 -13.60 -2.20 7.30
N CYS A 41 -12.27 -2.25 7.39
CA CYS A 41 -11.40 -2.45 6.24
C CYS A 41 -11.60 -3.82 5.57
N ALA A 42 -11.76 -4.89 6.37
CA ALA A 42 -12.04 -6.24 5.87
C ALA A 42 -13.43 -6.32 5.24
N LEU A 43 -14.44 -5.74 5.89
CA LEU A 43 -15.82 -5.71 5.38
C LEU A 43 -15.94 -4.91 4.08
N ALA A 44 -15.14 -3.85 3.92
CA ALA A 44 -15.16 -3.03 2.72
C ALA A 44 -14.31 -3.59 1.58
N CYS A 45 -13.44 -4.59 1.83
CA CYS A 45 -12.51 -5.10 0.84
C CYS A 45 -13.23 -6.03 -0.18
N PRO A 46 -13.33 -5.63 -1.46
CA PRO A 46 -14.09 -6.40 -2.44
C PRO A 46 -13.42 -7.73 -2.82
N THR A 47 -12.11 -7.87 -2.57
CA THR A 47 -11.34 -9.09 -2.86
C THR A 47 -11.07 -9.94 -1.64
N ALA A 48 -11.63 -9.60 -0.47
CA ALA A 48 -11.35 -10.26 0.81
C ALA A 48 -9.84 -10.40 1.09
N ALA A 49 -9.05 -9.40 0.71
CA ALA A 49 -7.60 -9.37 0.91
C ALA A 49 -7.20 -9.12 2.37
N ILE A 50 -8.11 -8.58 3.18
CA ILE A 50 -7.91 -8.35 4.61
C ILE A 50 -8.77 -9.36 5.38
N PRO A 51 -8.17 -10.31 6.11
CA PRO A 51 -8.92 -11.27 6.92
C PRO A 51 -9.68 -10.56 8.04
N LYS A 52 -10.91 -11.01 8.31
CA LYS A 52 -11.68 -10.61 9.49
C LYS A 52 -11.29 -11.48 10.70
N ASP A 53 -10.00 -11.48 11.03
CA ASP A 53 -9.42 -12.31 12.09
C ASP A 53 -8.36 -11.50 12.86
N ILE A 54 -8.60 -11.33 14.17
CA ILE A 54 -7.72 -10.58 15.10
C ILE A 54 -6.30 -11.17 15.17
N ASN A 55 -6.17 -12.48 14.93
CA ASN A 55 -4.89 -13.18 15.03
C ASN A 55 -4.05 -13.08 13.75
N LYS A 56 -4.65 -12.63 12.63
CA LYS A 56 -3.93 -12.45 11.36
C LYS A 56 -3.36 -11.04 11.27
N LYS A 57 -2.23 -10.83 11.95
CA LYS A 57 -1.52 -9.55 12.03
C LYS A 57 -0.05 -9.66 11.61
N VAL A 58 0.52 -8.51 11.28
CA VAL A 58 1.96 -8.32 11.09
C VAL A 58 2.45 -7.37 12.16
N SER A 59 3.57 -7.70 12.79
CA SER A 59 4.24 -6.86 13.77
C SER A 59 5.53 -6.32 13.16
N ILE A 60 5.73 -5.01 13.19
CA ILE A 60 6.94 -4.35 12.72
C ILE A 60 7.52 -3.48 13.84
N LYS A 61 8.86 -3.37 13.89
CA LYS A 61 9.56 -2.52 14.85
C LYS A 61 9.90 -1.19 14.19
N ILE A 62 9.31 -0.10 14.66
CA ILE A 62 9.57 1.27 14.20
C ILE A 62 10.10 2.09 15.38
N SER A 63 11.31 2.61 15.27
CA SER A 63 11.92 3.48 16.31
C SER A 63 11.85 2.90 17.72
N GLY A 64 12.12 1.60 17.86
CA GLY A 64 12.07 0.89 19.15
C GLY A 64 10.68 0.43 19.59
N LYS A 65 9.61 0.91 18.96
CA LYS A 65 8.23 0.50 19.25
C LYS A 65 7.79 -0.64 18.34
N VAL A 66 7.09 -1.62 18.90
CA VAL A 66 6.42 -2.66 18.09
C VAL A 66 5.02 -2.16 17.77
N VAL A 67 4.69 -2.07 16.48
CA VAL A 67 3.35 -1.75 16.01
C VAL A 67 2.79 -2.93 15.23
N GLU A 68 1.49 -3.15 15.37
CA GLU A 68 0.79 -4.25 14.73
C GLU A 68 -0.35 -3.76 13.84
N TYR A 69 -0.58 -4.45 12.74
CA TYR A 69 -1.69 -4.19 11.83
C TYR A 69 -2.13 -5.47 11.11
N ALA A 70 -3.33 -5.43 10.50
CA ALA A 70 -3.90 -6.59 9.82
C ALA A 70 -2.99 -7.11 8.69
N LYS A 71 -2.82 -8.43 8.61
CA LYS A 71 -2.08 -9.10 7.54
C LYS A 71 -2.87 -9.01 6.24
N ILE A 72 -2.31 -8.35 5.24
CA ILE A 72 -2.90 -8.28 3.90
C ILE A 72 -2.45 -9.48 3.07
N ILE A 73 -3.40 -10.14 2.40
CA ILE A 73 -3.15 -11.14 1.35
C ILE A 73 -2.81 -10.37 0.07
N GLY A 74 -1.51 -10.20 -0.20
CA GLY A 74 -0.99 -9.28 -1.19
C GLY A 74 -1.53 -9.49 -2.61
N TRP A 75 -1.61 -10.75 -3.07
CA TRP A 75 -2.10 -11.06 -4.41
C TRP A 75 -3.59 -10.75 -4.59
N LYS A 76 -4.43 -10.99 -3.57
CA LYS A 76 -5.85 -10.58 -3.57
C LYS A 76 -6.01 -9.06 -3.58
N CYS A 77 -5.18 -8.36 -2.80
CA CYS A 77 -5.18 -6.90 -2.77
C CYS A 77 -4.81 -6.34 -4.16
N ARG A 78 -3.81 -6.94 -4.80
CA ARG A 78 -3.37 -6.59 -6.14
C ARG A 78 -4.47 -6.72 -7.20
N TRP A 79 -5.38 -7.69 -7.08
CA TRP A 79 -6.55 -7.78 -7.97
C TRP A 79 -7.38 -6.49 -7.94
N GLY A 80 -7.69 -6.02 -6.72
CA GLY A 80 -8.44 -4.79 -6.54
C GLY A 80 -7.64 -3.55 -6.94
N CYS A 81 -6.39 -3.41 -6.48
CA CYS A 81 -5.56 -2.25 -6.79
C CYS A 81 -5.17 -2.14 -8.28
N SER A 82 -5.27 -3.23 -9.04
CA SER A 82 -5.00 -3.22 -10.49
C SER A 82 -6.26 -2.98 -11.33
N GLY A 83 -7.45 -2.90 -10.72
CA GLY A 83 -8.71 -2.79 -11.46
C GLY A 83 -9.02 -4.06 -12.24
N MET A 84 -8.67 -5.23 -11.71
CA MET A 84 -9.00 -6.52 -12.35
C MET A 84 -10.48 -6.90 -12.17
N LEU A 85 -11.26 -6.12 -11.42
CA LEU A 85 -12.69 -6.28 -11.22
C LEU A 85 -13.41 -4.96 -11.52
N LYS A 86 -14.63 -5.04 -12.06
CA LYS A 86 -15.47 -3.85 -12.31
C LYS A 86 -15.81 -3.10 -11.03
N CYS A 87 -16.06 -3.83 -9.93
CA CYS A 87 -16.36 -3.23 -8.63
C CYS A 87 -15.18 -2.43 -8.04
N THR A 88 -13.98 -2.59 -8.61
CA THR A 88 -12.77 -1.82 -8.29
C THR A 88 -12.38 -0.87 -9.41
N GLY A 89 -13.32 -0.43 -10.25
CA GLY A 89 -13.05 0.52 -11.35
C GLY A 89 -12.44 -0.11 -12.61
N GLY A 90 -12.37 -1.45 -12.69
CA GLY A 90 -11.98 -2.16 -13.90
C GLY A 90 -13.04 -2.09 -15.00
N TYR A 91 -12.62 -2.30 -16.24
CA TYR A 91 -13.53 -2.29 -17.39
C TYR A 91 -14.20 -3.66 -17.57
N LYS A 92 -13.57 -4.70 -17.04
CA LYS A 92 -14.07 -6.07 -17.04
C LYS A 92 -13.71 -6.82 -15.77
N ASP A 93 -14.43 -7.89 -15.51
CA ASP A 93 -14.13 -8.80 -14.41
C ASP A 93 -13.18 -9.89 -14.91
N ILE A 94 -11.98 -9.90 -14.38
CA ILE A 94 -10.99 -10.98 -14.56
C ILE A 94 -11.15 -11.92 -13.36
N PRO A 95 -11.47 -13.21 -13.58
CA PRO A 95 -11.77 -14.13 -12.50
C PRO A 95 -10.57 -14.23 -11.54
N MET A 96 -10.85 -14.05 -10.24
CA MET A 96 -9.84 -14.18 -9.20
C MET A 96 -9.63 -15.67 -8.90
N PRO A 97 -8.39 -16.19 -8.97
CA PRO A 97 -8.11 -17.58 -8.63
C PRO A 97 -8.39 -17.87 -7.15
N THR A 98 -8.60 -19.14 -6.82
CA THR A 98 -8.79 -19.58 -5.42
C THR A 98 -7.50 -19.52 -4.61
N GLU A 99 -6.36 -19.74 -5.27
CA GLU A 99 -5.01 -19.76 -4.70
C GLU A 99 -4.13 -18.66 -5.28
N GLU A 100 -2.99 -18.41 -4.65
CA GLU A 100 -2.02 -17.42 -5.15
C GLU A 100 -1.48 -17.86 -6.52
N PRO A 101 -1.67 -17.07 -7.59
CA PRO A 101 -1.19 -17.44 -8.91
C PRO A 101 0.34 -17.35 -8.97
N THR A 102 0.96 -18.20 -9.78
CA THR A 102 2.38 -18.04 -10.16
C THR A 102 2.58 -16.74 -10.94
N ALA A 103 3.84 -16.35 -11.14
CA ALA A 103 4.16 -15.16 -11.92
C ALA A 103 3.63 -15.26 -13.37
N GLU A 104 3.74 -16.43 -13.98
CA GLU A 104 3.28 -16.71 -15.34
C GLU A 104 1.76 -16.60 -15.44
N LYS A 105 1.02 -17.20 -14.50
CA LYS A 105 -0.44 -17.06 -14.48
C LYS A 105 -0.87 -15.62 -14.21
N LEU A 106 -0.16 -14.90 -13.34
CA LEU A 106 -0.42 -13.48 -13.14
C LEU A 106 -0.25 -12.67 -14.43
N LEU A 107 0.74 -12.99 -15.27
CA LEU A 107 0.92 -12.36 -16.58
C LEU A 107 -0.24 -12.69 -17.53
N GLU A 108 -0.72 -13.94 -17.54
CA GLU A 108 -1.90 -14.34 -18.33
C GLU A 108 -3.16 -13.57 -17.90
N TYR A 109 -3.38 -13.38 -16.60
CA TYR A 109 -4.48 -12.55 -16.11
C TYR A 109 -4.30 -11.08 -16.51
N LYS A 110 -3.09 -10.53 -16.41
CA LYS A 110 -2.81 -9.15 -16.84
C LYS A 110 -2.98 -8.94 -18.34
N ALA A 111 -2.65 -9.93 -19.16
CA ALA A 111 -2.84 -9.86 -20.61
C ALA A 111 -4.32 -9.75 -21.01
N GLN A 112 -5.23 -10.15 -20.11
CA GLN A 112 -6.65 -9.97 -20.33
C GLN A 112 -7.08 -8.51 -20.10
N MET A 113 -6.35 -7.69 -19.35
CA MET A 113 -6.77 -6.32 -19.03
C MET A 113 -7.07 -5.49 -20.28
N ASP A 114 -8.08 -4.62 -20.19
CA ASP A 114 -8.45 -3.76 -21.29
C ASP A 114 -7.29 -2.80 -21.64
N PRO A 115 -6.83 -2.72 -22.91
CA PRO A 115 -5.71 -1.86 -23.28
C PRO A 115 -5.95 -0.38 -22.98
N TRP A 116 -7.20 0.09 -23.05
CA TRP A 116 -7.55 1.45 -22.68
C TRP A 116 -7.41 1.66 -21.17
N GLN A 117 -7.81 0.68 -20.35
CA GLN A 117 -7.60 0.71 -18.91
C GLN A 117 -6.11 0.83 -18.55
N GLU A 118 -5.22 0.07 -19.20
CA GLU A 118 -3.76 0.20 -19.00
C GLU A 118 -3.26 1.59 -19.40
N ARG A 119 -3.73 2.11 -20.55
CA ARG A 119 -3.39 3.45 -21.02
C ARG A 119 -3.85 4.53 -20.03
N MET A 120 -5.00 4.36 -19.37
CA MET A 120 -5.51 5.34 -18.43
C MET A 120 -4.73 5.39 -17.10
N LYS A 121 -3.98 4.33 -16.75
CA LYS A 121 -3.19 4.30 -15.50
C LYS A 121 -2.15 5.42 -15.43
N VAL A 122 -1.54 5.80 -16.55
CA VAL A 122 -0.55 6.89 -16.55
C VAL A 122 -1.16 8.26 -16.29
N TYR A 123 -2.46 8.44 -16.56
CA TYR A 123 -3.16 9.71 -16.37
C TYR A 123 -3.88 9.80 -15.02
N ALA A 124 -4.40 8.67 -14.52
CA ALA A 124 -5.18 8.63 -13.28
C ALA A 124 -4.33 8.41 -12.00
N GLY A 125 -3.00 8.25 -12.14
CA GLY A 125 -2.08 8.01 -11.02
C GLY A 125 -2.25 6.63 -10.37
N LEU A 126 -1.59 6.41 -9.22
CA LEU A 126 -1.57 5.13 -8.48
C LEU A 126 -2.91 4.81 -7.77
N LEU A 127 -3.88 5.72 -7.81
CA LEU A 127 -5.08 5.76 -6.97
C LEU A 127 -6.43 5.30 -7.58
N PRO A 128 -6.60 4.82 -8.83
CA PRO A 128 -7.95 4.79 -9.39
C PRO A 128 -8.79 3.56 -9.01
N TYR A 129 -8.19 2.46 -8.52
CA TYR A 129 -8.96 1.20 -8.47
C TYR A 129 -9.44 0.78 -7.08
N CYS A 130 -8.53 0.67 -6.10
CA CYS A 130 -8.94 0.22 -4.77
C CYS A 130 -8.06 0.83 -3.68
N GLY A 131 -8.68 1.71 -2.88
CA GLY A 131 -8.17 2.24 -1.61
C GLY A 131 -9.26 2.26 -0.53
N ARG A 132 -10.36 1.52 -0.74
CA ARG A 132 -11.57 1.61 0.09
C ARG A 132 -11.30 1.31 1.57
N CYS A 133 -10.41 0.37 1.85
CA CYS A 133 -9.97 0.07 3.21
C CYS A 133 -9.35 1.29 3.91
N LEU A 134 -8.58 2.12 3.20
CA LEU A 134 -7.99 3.35 3.73
C LEU A 134 -9.06 4.41 3.98
N SER A 135 -10.05 4.54 3.10
CA SER A 135 -11.14 5.51 3.24
C SER A 135 -12.07 5.24 4.43
N VAL A 136 -12.26 3.96 4.79
CA VAL A 136 -13.14 3.55 5.90
C VAL A 136 -12.41 3.33 7.22
N CYS A 137 -11.08 3.27 7.21
CA CYS A 137 -10.27 3.03 8.41
C CYS A 137 -10.30 4.27 9.31
N PRO A 138 -10.74 4.17 10.58
CA PRO A 138 -10.70 5.31 11.50
C PRO A 138 -9.26 5.69 11.89
N CYS A 139 -8.33 4.73 11.93
CA CYS A 139 -6.92 4.98 12.26
C CYS A 139 -6.22 5.88 11.22
N CYS A 140 -6.76 6.02 10.01
CA CYS A 140 -6.23 6.94 8.99
C CYS A 140 -6.73 8.39 9.12
N LYS A 141 -7.68 8.67 10.03
CA LYS A 141 -8.33 10.00 10.15
C LYS A 141 -7.82 10.84 11.32
N GLU A 142 -6.99 10.28 12.18
CA GLU A 142 -6.47 10.96 13.38
C GLU A 142 -5.07 11.56 13.17
N GLY A 143 -4.52 11.45 11.96
CA GLY A 143 -3.41 12.27 11.49
C GLY A 143 -3.95 13.51 10.79
N THR A 144 -3.69 14.66 11.39
CA THR A 144 -3.93 16.01 10.86
C THR A 144 -3.80 16.11 9.34
N ALA A 145 -4.78 16.78 8.72
CA ALA A 145 -4.61 17.46 7.44
C ALA A 145 -3.23 18.15 7.42
N ILE A 146 -2.43 17.81 6.40
CA ILE A 146 -1.21 18.53 6.05
C ILE A 146 -1.60 19.79 5.29
#